data_AF-E3MGX9-F1
#
_entry.id   AF-E3MGX9-F1
#
_cell.length_a   1.000
_cell.length_b   1.000
_cell.length_c   1.000
_cell.angle_alpha   90.00
_cell.angle_beta   90.00
_cell.angle_gamma   90.00
#
_symmetry.space_group_name_H-M   'P 1'
#
loop_
_entity.id
_entity.type
_entity.pdbx_description
1 polymer ?
#
loop_
_entity_poly.entity_id
_entity_poly.type
_entity_poly.pdbx_seq_one_letter_code
_entity_poly.pdbx_strand_id
1 'polypeptide(L)'
;MSCLKWYKSEETPPPPPSQRVLIIDMPDLVMRKILEEVDLVSIMKLRKVCRAFRNYIDDTKPDSKLFGITIYVRSDTIIVSYWYFLSKPLREKTPSKEVTVFYKNNKNGCDIRFGQGQLKHVNGRNAFDVFCEDMQTVLGNQKTTISQFYFYDHKNVTSNEDESNSEDESNNEDESNSEESRSLNIFQKSLELVFCRRRLGNKKTFVSQNTSSIAMYNQAFDFYLKILKSRKHPLQVRYLNISINGQDQLETLLERVDPRELKRLAINEERYDIHPTVKGELNLDILKNFGNLKHLLVLDFLITSSLESLSHILSIKGTFKKITATEILARKETHLKSWYCDYVIKYDEFTDKSRLSEMFGTPSHQTAWKFDIPNSEKNLGVFLWLSRSVMFTM
;
A
#
# COMPACT_ATOMS: atom_id res chain seq x y z
N MET A 1 -37.39 -12.76 11.16
CA MET A 1 -37.73 -11.36 10.83
C MET A 1 -38.11 -10.63 12.12
N SER A 2 -37.27 -9.72 12.63
CA SER A 2 -37.67 -8.80 13.69
C SER A 2 -37.21 -7.40 13.31
N CYS A 3 -38.07 -6.66 12.61
CA CYS A 3 -37.89 -5.22 12.43
C CYS A 3 -38.06 -4.54 13.78
N LEU A 4 -37.03 -3.77 14.16
CA LEU A 4 -37.06 -2.80 15.24
C LEU A 4 -38.31 -1.92 15.11
N LYS A 5 -39.22 -2.02 16.09
CA LYS A 5 -40.31 -1.07 16.26
C LYS A 5 -39.66 0.28 16.56
N TRP A 6 -39.77 1.20 15.60
CA TRP A 6 -39.33 2.57 15.76
C TRP A 6 -40.02 3.19 16.97
N TYR A 7 -39.23 3.85 17.81
CA TYR A 7 -39.69 4.82 18.80
C TYR A 7 -40.62 5.82 18.09
N LYS A 8 -41.91 5.75 18.35
CA LYS A 8 -42.78 6.91 18.18
C LYS A 8 -42.39 7.87 19.29
N SER A 9 -41.47 8.78 18.99
CA SER A 9 -41.33 10.01 19.76
C SER A 9 -42.66 10.73 19.67
N GLU A 10 -43.37 10.86 20.78
CA GLU A 10 -44.36 11.91 20.91
C GLU A 10 -43.67 13.23 20.52
N GLU A 11 -44.30 14.01 19.64
CA GLU A 11 -43.78 15.30 19.21
C GLU A 11 -43.87 16.29 20.38
N THR A 12 -42.90 16.22 21.29
CA THR A 12 -42.68 17.29 22.26
C THR A 12 -42.38 18.56 21.46
N PRO A 13 -43.06 19.70 21.73
CA PRO A 13 -42.77 20.96 21.06
C PRO A 13 -41.28 21.27 21.22
N PRO A 14 -40.59 21.71 20.15
CA PRO A 14 -39.15 21.86 20.20
C PRO A 14 -38.81 22.87 21.31
N PRO A 15 -37.78 22.58 22.14
CA PRO A 15 -37.44 23.42 23.27
C PRO A 15 -37.24 24.87 22.83
N PRO A 16 -37.57 25.85 23.70
CA PRO A 16 -37.39 27.26 23.42
C PRO A 16 -35.96 27.53 22.93
N PRO A 17 -35.73 28.52 22.05
CA PRO A 17 -34.42 28.75 21.43
C PRO A 17 -33.26 28.85 22.43
N SER A 18 -33.54 29.32 23.66
CA SER A 18 -32.60 29.42 24.78
C SER A 18 -32.17 28.08 25.41
N GLN A 19 -32.83 26.97 25.10
CA GLN A 19 -32.54 25.62 25.61
C GLN A 19 -32.06 24.64 24.51
N ARG A 20 -31.93 25.09 23.26
CA ARG A 20 -31.44 24.23 22.17
C ARG A 20 -29.91 24.11 22.27
N VAL A 21 -29.44 22.98 22.77
CA VAL A 21 -28.02 22.61 22.69
C VAL A 21 -27.76 21.99 21.33
N LEU A 22 -26.96 22.65 20.49
CA LEU A 22 -26.54 22.09 19.22
C LEU A 22 -25.25 21.29 19.42
N ILE A 23 -25.04 20.30 18.55
CA ILE A 23 -23.78 19.54 18.52
C ILE A 23 -22.56 20.44 18.28
N ILE A 24 -22.73 21.61 17.65
CA ILE A 24 -21.64 22.58 17.47
C ILE A 24 -21.28 23.35 18.74
N ASP A 25 -22.18 23.38 19.72
CA ASP A 25 -21.96 24.01 21.03
C ASP A 25 -21.26 23.04 22.00
N MET A 26 -21.03 21.79 21.57
CA MET A 26 -20.30 20.80 22.38
C MET A 26 -18.85 21.24 22.59
N PRO A 27 -18.30 21.03 23.79
CA PRO A 27 -16.90 21.33 24.05
C PRO A 27 -15.98 20.63 23.06
N ASP A 28 -14.88 21.29 22.72
CA ASP A 28 -13.87 20.81 21.76
C ASP A 28 -13.36 19.39 22.07
N LEU A 29 -13.19 19.04 23.36
CA LEU A 29 -12.81 17.68 23.76
C LEU A 29 -13.84 16.62 23.31
N VAL A 30 -15.14 16.93 23.40
CA VAL A 30 -16.22 16.02 23.00
C VAL A 30 -16.20 15.86 21.48
N MET A 31 -16.06 16.96 20.72
CA MET A 31 -15.99 16.91 19.26
C MET A 31 -14.78 16.11 18.76
N ARG A 32 -13.60 16.26 19.39
CA ARG A 32 -12.43 15.43 19.08
C ARG A 32 -12.71 13.94 19.31
N LYS A 33 -13.27 13.58 20.46
CA LYS A 33 -13.63 12.19 20.76
C LYS A 33 -14.62 11.61 19.74
N ILE A 34 -15.61 12.39 19.31
CA ILE A 34 -16.54 11.96 18.25
C ILE A 34 -15.77 11.66 16.96
N LEU A 35 -14.86 12.55 16.53
CA LEU A 35 -14.05 12.34 15.32
C LEU A 35 -13.06 11.16 15.46
N GLU A 36 -12.60 10.86 16.68
CA GLU A 36 -11.78 9.68 17.01
C GLU A 36 -12.56 8.36 16.95
N GLU A 37 -13.89 8.39 17.00
CA GLU A 37 -14.73 7.18 16.91
C GLU A 37 -15.34 6.96 15.51
N VAL A 38 -15.37 7.97 14.65
CA VAL A 38 -15.97 7.85 13.30
C VAL A 38 -14.96 7.60 12.18
N ASP A 39 -15.38 6.93 11.11
CA ASP A 39 -14.54 6.68 9.94
C ASP A 39 -14.34 7.93 9.05
N LEU A 40 -13.38 7.86 8.12
CA LEU A 40 -13.14 8.93 7.14
C LEU A 40 -14.42 9.32 6.39
N VAL A 41 -15.28 8.35 6.06
CA VAL A 41 -16.54 8.57 5.35
C VAL A 41 -17.42 9.55 6.11
N SER A 42 -17.60 9.29 7.40
CA SER A 42 -18.49 10.00 8.30
C SER A 42 -17.92 11.37 8.63
N ILE A 43 -16.60 11.47 8.82
CA ILE A 43 -15.89 12.76 8.91
C ILE A 43 -16.17 13.59 7.65
N MET A 44 -16.05 13.00 6.47
CA MET A 44 -16.28 13.67 5.19
C MET A 44 -17.74 14.05 4.93
N LYS A 45 -18.70 13.30 5.50
CA LYS A 45 -20.12 13.70 5.53
C LYS A 45 -20.35 14.86 6.49
N LEU A 46 -19.81 14.79 7.71
CA LEU A 46 -19.95 15.82 8.74
C LEU A 46 -19.39 17.17 8.28
N ARG A 47 -18.24 17.15 7.60
CA ARG A 47 -17.61 18.32 6.96
C ARG A 47 -18.53 19.09 6.01
N LYS A 48 -19.57 18.44 5.46
CA LYS A 48 -20.53 19.09 4.55
C LYS A 48 -21.72 19.72 5.23
N VAL A 49 -22.02 19.32 6.46
CA VAL A 49 -23.26 19.69 7.16
C VAL A 49 -23.35 21.21 7.35
N CYS A 50 -22.30 21.85 7.86
CA CYS A 50 -22.27 23.31 8.04
C CYS A 50 -20.86 23.89 7.92
N ARG A 51 -20.74 25.22 7.87
CA ARG A 51 -19.44 25.92 7.81
C ARG A 51 -18.60 25.68 9.06
N ALA A 52 -19.22 25.63 10.23
CA ALA A 52 -18.51 25.44 11.49
C ALA A 52 -17.84 24.05 11.57
N PHE A 53 -18.56 22.96 11.22
CA PHE A 53 -17.95 21.63 11.11
C PHE A 53 -16.86 21.56 10.06
N ARG A 54 -17.04 22.26 8.94
CA ARG A 54 -16.02 22.33 7.90
C ARG A 54 -14.72 22.91 8.42
N ASN A 55 -14.80 24.09 9.03
CA ASN A 55 -13.64 24.78 9.59
C ASN A 55 -13.02 23.91 10.69
N TYR A 56 -13.83 23.40 11.62
CA TYR A 56 -13.35 22.53 12.70
C TYR A 56 -12.59 21.30 12.16
N ILE A 57 -13.13 20.58 11.17
CA ILE A 57 -12.46 19.41 10.58
C ILE A 57 -11.21 19.82 9.78
N ASP A 58 -11.24 20.95 9.07
CA ASP A 58 -10.10 21.46 8.30
C ASP A 58 -8.94 21.90 9.22
N ASP A 59 -9.26 22.45 10.38
CA ASP A 59 -8.30 22.90 11.39
C ASP A 59 -7.76 21.74 12.23
N THR A 60 -8.65 20.86 12.71
CA THR A 60 -8.27 19.73 13.59
C THR A 60 -7.58 18.59 12.85
N LYS A 61 -7.83 18.44 11.54
CA LYS A 61 -7.21 17.41 10.70
C LYS A 61 -7.32 16.01 11.34
N PRO A 62 -8.54 15.49 11.51
CA PRO A 62 -8.78 14.22 12.18
C PRO A 62 -8.14 13.06 11.40
N ASP A 63 -7.90 11.96 12.12
CA ASP A 63 -7.28 10.78 11.53
C ASP A 63 -8.12 10.20 10.37
N SER A 64 -7.44 9.88 9.27
CA SER A 64 -8.07 9.26 8.10
C SER A 64 -8.41 7.78 8.31
N LYS A 65 -7.81 7.09 9.29
CA LYS A 65 -8.18 5.72 9.68
C LYS A 65 -8.26 4.74 8.50
N LEU A 66 -7.37 4.91 7.53
CA LEU A 66 -7.28 4.00 6.40
C LEU A 66 -6.73 2.66 6.87
N PHE A 67 -7.37 1.59 6.41
CA PHE A 67 -6.84 0.25 6.56
C PHE A 67 -5.72 -0.01 5.55
N GLY A 68 -5.89 0.47 4.32
CA GLY A 68 -4.94 0.28 3.24
C GLY A 68 -5.06 1.35 2.16
N ILE A 69 -3.99 1.51 1.40
CA ILE A 69 -3.95 2.41 0.26
C ILE A 69 -3.09 1.80 -0.84
N THR A 70 -3.57 1.91 -2.08
CA THR A 70 -2.82 1.55 -3.27
C THR A 70 -2.81 2.71 -4.24
N ILE A 71 -1.63 3.10 -4.70
CA ILE A 71 -1.43 4.16 -5.67
C ILE A 71 -0.76 3.55 -6.90
N TYR A 72 -1.43 3.68 -8.04
CA TYR A 72 -0.88 3.36 -9.36
C TYR A 72 -0.70 4.64 -10.15
N VAL A 73 0.51 4.90 -10.61
CA VAL A 73 0.82 6.05 -11.44
C VAL A 73 1.07 5.59 -12.88
N ARG A 74 0.52 6.32 -13.85
CA ARG A 74 0.76 6.21 -15.30
C ARG A 74 1.03 7.60 -15.87
N SER A 75 1.49 7.69 -17.12
CA SER A 75 1.81 8.96 -17.80
C SER A 75 0.70 10.02 -17.75
N ASP A 76 -0.55 9.63 -17.97
CA ASP A 76 -1.71 10.54 -18.03
C ASP A 76 -2.74 10.32 -16.92
N THR A 77 -2.56 9.27 -16.12
CA THR A 77 -3.57 8.77 -15.19
C THR A 77 -2.96 8.35 -13.87
N ILE A 78 -3.55 8.76 -12.76
CA ILE A 78 -3.24 8.27 -11.41
C ILE A 78 -4.48 7.56 -10.89
N ILE A 79 -4.32 6.34 -10.36
CA ILE A 79 -5.39 5.53 -9.81
C ILE A 79 -5.08 5.29 -8.34
N VAL A 80 -6.01 5.66 -7.45
CA VAL A 80 -5.85 5.47 -6.01
C VAL A 80 -6.98 4.62 -5.47
N SER A 81 -6.65 3.47 -4.91
CA SER A 81 -7.59 2.61 -4.17
C SER A 81 -7.43 2.85 -2.67
N TYR A 82 -8.52 3.23 -2.02
CA TYR A 82 -8.59 3.42 -0.58
C TYR A 82 -9.35 2.27 0.06
N TRP A 83 -8.72 1.58 1.01
CA TRP A 83 -9.34 0.54 1.81
C TRP A 83 -9.61 1.07 3.22
N TYR A 84 -10.85 0.95 3.67
CA TYR A 84 -11.27 1.56 4.93
C TYR A 84 -12.34 0.72 5.63
N PHE A 85 -12.50 0.97 6.93
CA PHE A 85 -13.58 0.40 7.72
C PHE A 85 -14.79 1.33 7.68
N LEU A 86 -15.98 0.76 7.46
CA LEU A 86 -17.21 1.47 7.75
C LEU A 86 -17.48 1.40 9.25
N SER A 87 -17.81 2.56 9.81
CA SER A 87 -18.34 2.73 11.16
C SER A 87 -19.49 1.73 11.40
N LYS A 88 -19.23 0.76 12.27
CA LYS A 88 -20.19 -0.12 12.92
C LYS A 88 -19.75 -0.28 14.38
N PRO A 89 -20.65 -0.65 15.31
CA PRO A 89 -20.25 -0.94 16.68
C PRO A 89 -19.12 -1.98 16.65
N LEU A 90 -18.10 -1.76 17.50
CA LEU A 90 -16.77 -2.38 17.59
C LEU A 90 -16.67 -3.93 17.63
N ARG A 91 -17.67 -4.70 17.18
CA ARG A 91 -17.76 -6.16 17.43
C ARG A 91 -17.91 -7.06 16.20
N GLU A 92 -18.06 -6.53 15.00
CA GLU A 92 -18.13 -7.37 13.79
C GLU A 92 -16.96 -7.08 12.84
N LYS A 93 -16.25 -8.14 12.44
CA LYS A 93 -15.29 -8.10 11.32
C LYS A 93 -16.07 -7.91 10.02
N THR A 94 -16.43 -6.68 9.68
CA THR A 94 -16.83 -6.36 8.31
C THR A 94 -15.59 -6.29 7.42
N PRO A 95 -15.66 -6.81 6.17
CA PRO A 95 -14.58 -6.61 5.22
C PRO A 95 -14.35 -5.11 4.99
N SER A 96 -13.08 -4.72 4.87
CA SER A 96 -12.72 -3.36 4.44
C SER A 96 -13.36 -3.10 3.08
N LYS A 97 -14.11 -2.00 2.95
CA LYS A 97 -14.61 -1.59 1.63
C LYS A 97 -13.50 -0.87 0.89
N GLU A 98 -13.52 -1.01 -0.43
CA GLU A 98 -12.59 -0.35 -1.33
C GLU A 98 -13.32 0.75 -2.13
N VAL A 99 -12.67 1.89 -2.32
CA VAL A 99 -13.02 2.83 -3.39
C VAL A 99 -11.79 3.24 -4.16
N THR A 100 -11.90 3.08 -5.47
CA THR A 100 -10.92 3.53 -6.44
C THR A 100 -11.27 4.92 -6.94
N VAL A 101 -10.28 5.80 -7.05
CA VAL A 101 -10.38 7.13 -7.62
C VAL A 101 -9.42 7.21 -8.80
N PHE A 102 -9.94 7.62 -9.95
CA PHE A 102 -9.18 7.85 -11.16
C PHE A 102 -8.99 9.35 -11.34
N TYR A 103 -7.76 9.78 -11.53
CA TYR A 103 -7.38 11.15 -11.89
C TYR A 103 -6.74 11.09 -13.26
N LYS A 104 -7.36 11.69 -14.28
CA LYS A 104 -6.87 11.65 -15.66
C LYS A 104 -6.70 13.05 -16.24
N ASN A 105 -5.57 13.30 -16.87
CA ASN A 105 -5.34 14.54 -17.60
C ASN A 105 -6.25 14.63 -18.83
N ASN A 106 -6.83 15.81 -19.05
CA ASN A 106 -7.60 16.14 -20.25
C ASN A 106 -7.15 17.53 -20.76
N LYS A 107 -7.45 17.87 -22.02
CA LYS A 107 -6.92 19.04 -22.74
C LYS A 107 -6.95 20.35 -21.93
N ASN A 108 -7.98 20.54 -21.10
CA ASN A 108 -8.19 21.76 -20.31
C ASN A 108 -8.29 21.52 -18.78
N GLY A 109 -7.87 20.36 -18.27
CA GLY A 109 -8.05 20.07 -16.85
C GLY A 109 -7.84 18.62 -16.44
N CYS A 110 -8.51 18.23 -15.36
CA CYS A 110 -8.46 16.89 -14.79
C CYS A 110 -9.85 16.28 -14.76
N ASP A 111 -9.99 15.10 -15.34
CA ASP A 111 -11.15 14.25 -15.16
C ASP A 111 -10.97 13.37 -13.93
N ILE A 112 -12.01 13.28 -13.11
CA ILE A 112 -12.01 12.49 -11.89
C ILE A 112 -13.19 11.55 -11.90
N ARG A 113 -12.95 10.28 -11.55
CA ARG A 113 -13.99 9.28 -11.42
C ARG A 113 -13.83 8.51 -10.11
N PHE A 114 -14.92 8.28 -9.40
CA PHE A 114 -14.94 7.49 -8.17
C PHE A 114 -15.62 6.14 -8.46
N GLY A 115 -14.85 5.06 -8.55
CA GLY A 115 -15.32 3.74 -8.97
C GLY A 115 -16.07 3.81 -10.30
N GLN A 116 -17.30 3.29 -10.33
CA GLN A 116 -18.22 3.35 -11.47
C GLN A 116 -19.08 4.64 -11.50
N GLY A 117 -18.71 5.64 -10.70
CA GLY A 117 -19.43 6.91 -10.59
C GLY A 117 -19.33 7.82 -11.81
N GLN A 118 -20.01 8.97 -11.73
CA GLN A 118 -19.97 9.98 -12.79
C GLN A 118 -18.57 10.58 -12.94
N LEU A 119 -18.20 10.85 -14.19
CA LEU A 119 -16.99 11.59 -14.52
C LEU A 119 -17.18 13.07 -14.15
N LYS A 120 -16.21 13.63 -13.44
CA LYS A 120 -16.21 15.05 -13.06
C LYS A 120 -14.98 15.75 -13.62
N HIS A 121 -15.22 16.81 -14.36
CA HIS A 121 -14.15 17.62 -14.93
C HIS A 121 -13.77 18.77 -14.00
N VAL A 122 -12.47 18.98 -13.81
CA VAL A 122 -11.87 20.09 -13.05
C VAL A 122 -11.09 20.96 -14.02
N ASN A 123 -11.66 22.13 -14.32
CA ASN A 123 -11.04 23.08 -15.24
C ASN A 123 -9.71 23.64 -14.69
N GLY A 124 -8.70 23.73 -15.56
CA GLY A 124 -7.46 24.48 -15.34
C GLY A 124 -6.49 23.90 -14.33
N ARG A 125 -6.69 22.65 -13.87
CA ARG A 125 -5.76 21.92 -13.00
C ARG A 125 -5.48 20.54 -13.59
N ASN A 126 -4.22 20.15 -13.62
CA ASN A 126 -3.83 18.81 -14.06
C ASN A 126 -4.18 17.74 -13.00
N ALA A 127 -4.15 16.48 -13.40
CA ALA A 127 -4.47 15.33 -12.55
C ALA A 127 -3.53 15.20 -11.35
N PHE A 128 -2.26 15.50 -11.55
CA PHE A 128 -1.23 15.44 -10.52
C PHE A 128 -1.53 16.38 -9.35
N ASP A 129 -1.82 17.65 -9.63
CA ASP A 129 -2.11 18.67 -8.62
C ASP A 129 -3.35 18.28 -7.80
N VAL A 130 -4.37 17.77 -8.48
CA VAL A 130 -5.60 17.33 -7.83
C VAL A 130 -5.34 16.11 -6.94
N PHE A 131 -4.58 15.13 -7.44
CA PHE A 131 -4.12 13.99 -6.66
C PHE A 131 -3.33 14.44 -5.42
N CYS A 132 -2.40 15.39 -5.58
CA CYS A 132 -1.57 15.90 -4.50
C CYS A 132 -2.38 16.49 -3.34
N GLU A 133 -3.40 17.32 -3.63
CA GLU A 133 -4.27 17.90 -2.61
C GLU A 133 -5.06 16.83 -1.84
N ASP A 134 -5.58 15.84 -2.57
CA ASP A 134 -6.34 14.73 -2.00
C ASP A 134 -5.42 13.86 -1.13
N MET A 135 -4.20 13.56 -1.60
CA MET A 135 -3.20 12.77 -0.87
C MET A 135 -2.66 13.49 0.37
N GLN A 136 -2.42 14.80 0.29
CA GLN A 136 -2.01 15.60 1.45
C GLN A 136 -3.08 15.58 2.53
N THR A 137 -4.35 15.56 2.14
CA THR A 137 -5.47 15.43 3.07
C THR A 137 -5.47 14.08 3.77
N VAL A 138 -5.34 13.01 2.98
CA VAL A 138 -5.52 11.65 3.46
C VAL A 138 -4.30 11.19 4.24
N LEU A 139 -3.13 11.16 3.61
CA LEU A 139 -1.88 10.70 4.22
C LEU A 139 -1.28 11.73 5.17
N GLY A 140 -1.49 13.03 4.96
CA GLY A 140 -1.01 14.06 5.90
C GLY A 140 -1.69 13.95 7.27
N ASN A 141 -2.92 13.42 7.31
CA ASN A 141 -3.70 13.29 8.53
C ASN A 141 -3.75 11.86 9.08
N GLN A 142 -3.20 10.87 8.37
CA GLN A 142 -3.21 9.47 8.79
C GLN A 142 -2.31 9.24 10.02
N LYS A 143 -2.92 8.93 11.16
CA LYS A 143 -2.24 8.68 12.45
C LYS A 143 -2.24 7.21 12.85
N THR A 144 -3.35 6.51 12.60
CA THR A 144 -3.44 5.06 12.82
C THR A 144 -2.55 4.28 11.87
N THR A 145 -2.15 3.09 12.29
CA THR A 145 -1.32 2.20 11.49
C THR A 145 -2.06 1.74 10.23
N ILE A 146 -1.46 1.99 9.06
CA ILE A 146 -1.91 1.41 7.79
C ILE A 146 -1.51 -0.07 7.77
N SER A 147 -2.45 -0.96 7.47
CA SER A 147 -2.17 -2.38 7.34
C SER A 147 -1.35 -2.67 6.08
N GLN A 148 -1.73 -2.08 4.95
CA GLN A 148 -1.11 -2.31 3.65
C GLN A 148 -0.98 -1.01 2.85
N PHE A 149 0.23 -0.66 2.45
CA PHE A 149 0.53 0.48 1.58
C PHE A 149 1.25 -0.03 0.34
N TYR A 150 0.64 0.23 -0.80
CA TYR A 150 1.16 -0.08 -2.12
C TYR A 150 1.40 1.20 -2.93
N PHE A 151 2.61 1.40 -3.44
CA PHE A 151 2.93 2.51 -4.33
C PHE A 151 3.71 1.96 -5.53
N TYR A 152 3.03 1.84 -6.67
CA TYR A 152 3.62 1.27 -7.86
C TYR A 152 3.45 2.17 -9.07
N ASP A 153 4.43 2.06 -9.95
CA ASP A 153 4.23 2.34 -11.35
C ASP A 153 3.48 1.14 -11.97
N HIS A 154 2.47 1.40 -12.78
CA HIS A 154 1.74 0.30 -13.41
C HIS A 154 2.60 -0.25 -14.57
N LYS A 155 3.44 -1.26 -14.27
CA LYS A 155 3.99 -2.15 -15.31
C LYS A 155 2.83 -2.55 -16.23
N ASN A 156 2.98 -2.48 -17.54
CA ASN A 156 2.09 -3.25 -18.40
C ASN A 156 2.29 -4.70 -17.96
N VAL A 157 1.38 -5.21 -17.13
CA VAL A 157 1.28 -6.64 -16.87
C VAL A 157 0.83 -7.20 -18.21
N THR A 158 1.79 -7.47 -19.09
CA THR A 158 1.62 -8.54 -20.06
C THR A 158 1.36 -9.76 -19.19
N SER A 159 0.08 -10.14 -19.16
CA SER A 159 -0.39 -11.46 -18.80
C SER A 159 0.66 -12.48 -19.15
N ASN A 160 1.26 -13.10 -18.14
CA ASN A 160 1.94 -14.40 -18.18
C ASN A 160 2.18 -14.82 -16.73
N GLU A 161 1.08 -15.03 -16.01
CA GLU A 161 1.01 -16.08 -15.00
C GLU A 161 -0.25 -16.89 -15.31
N ASP A 162 0.03 -18.10 -15.81
CA ASP A 162 -0.75 -19.31 -15.61
C ASP A 162 -2.12 -19.41 -16.30
N GLU A 163 -2.07 -19.86 -17.56
CA GLU A 163 -3.01 -20.83 -18.10
C GLU A 163 -3.16 -22.00 -17.10
N SER A 164 -4.21 -21.94 -16.30
CA SER A 164 -4.87 -23.13 -15.80
C SER A 164 -6.27 -23.15 -16.38
N ASN A 165 -6.45 -24.11 -17.28
CA ASN A 165 -7.64 -24.43 -18.05
C ASN A 165 -8.94 -24.36 -17.25
N SER A 166 -9.89 -23.61 -17.78
CA SER A 166 -11.26 -24.09 -17.91
C SER A 166 -11.83 -23.50 -19.19
N GLU A 167 -11.75 -24.30 -20.24
CA GLU A 167 -12.56 -24.16 -21.44
C GLU A 167 -14.04 -24.11 -21.03
N ASP A 168 -14.75 -23.08 -21.48
CA ASP A 168 -16.11 -23.24 -21.96
C ASP A 168 -16.44 -22.05 -22.86
N GLU A 169 -16.43 -22.34 -24.15
CA GLU A 169 -16.92 -21.49 -25.22
C GLU A 169 -18.43 -21.26 -25.08
N SER A 170 -18.86 -20.02 -25.21
CA SER A 170 -19.96 -19.70 -26.13
C SER A 170 -20.00 -18.21 -26.40
N ASN A 171 -19.73 -17.90 -27.66
CA ASN A 171 -20.04 -16.64 -28.31
C ASN A 171 -21.53 -16.31 -28.17
N ASN A 172 -21.86 -15.04 -27.97
CA ASN A 172 -22.72 -14.31 -28.91
C ASN A 172 -22.65 -12.80 -28.61
N GLU A 173 -22.31 -12.06 -29.66
CA GLU A 173 -22.62 -10.65 -29.81
C GLU A 173 -24.13 -10.48 -29.72
N ASP A 174 -24.59 -9.55 -28.88
CA ASP A 174 -25.87 -8.87 -29.10
C ASP A 174 -25.84 -7.51 -28.41
N GLU A 175 -25.86 -6.47 -29.25
CA GLU A 175 -26.25 -5.12 -28.86
C GLU A 175 -27.62 -5.16 -28.20
N SER A 176 -27.68 -4.85 -26.91
CA SER A 176 -28.92 -4.32 -26.33
C SER A 176 -28.59 -3.26 -25.28
N ASN A 177 -29.02 -2.05 -25.60
CA ASN A 177 -29.23 -0.95 -24.67
C ASN A 177 -29.99 -1.47 -23.45
N SER A 178 -29.33 -1.53 -22.30
CA SER A 178 -30.00 -1.38 -21.03
C SER A 178 -29.24 -0.35 -20.20
N GLU A 179 -29.91 0.79 -20.07
CA GLU A 179 -29.55 1.94 -19.26
C GLU A 179 -29.67 1.54 -17.78
N GLU A 180 -28.80 0.65 -17.30
CA GLU A 180 -28.79 0.24 -15.91
C GLU A 180 -28.00 1.27 -15.09
N SER A 181 -28.72 2.27 -14.59
CA SER A 181 -28.22 3.25 -13.62
C SER A 181 -27.79 2.55 -12.32
N ARG A 182 -26.58 1.97 -12.32
CA ARG A 182 -25.98 1.38 -11.11
C ARG A 182 -25.70 2.49 -10.12
N SER A 183 -26.59 2.58 -9.13
CA SER A 183 -26.55 3.62 -8.10
C SER A 183 -25.19 3.67 -7.40
N LEU A 184 -24.52 4.81 -7.49
CA LEU A 184 -23.31 5.14 -6.71
C LEU A 184 -23.50 4.72 -5.25
N ASN A 185 -22.53 3.99 -4.68
CA ASN A 185 -22.59 3.73 -3.24
C ASN A 185 -22.47 5.06 -2.47
N ILE A 186 -23.13 5.18 -1.31
CA ILE A 186 -23.21 6.43 -0.53
C ILE A 186 -21.82 7.02 -0.21
N PHE A 187 -20.80 6.17 -0.14
CA PHE A 187 -19.43 6.59 0.12
C PHE A 187 -18.76 7.22 -1.09
N GLN A 188 -18.92 6.66 -2.30
CA GLN A 188 -18.48 7.30 -3.54
C GLN A 188 -19.07 8.70 -3.64
N LYS A 189 -20.39 8.85 -3.45
CA LYS A 189 -21.04 10.18 -3.38
C LYS A 189 -20.42 11.08 -2.31
N SER A 190 -20.02 10.52 -1.18
CA SER A 190 -19.44 11.26 -0.06
C SER A 190 -18.02 11.76 -0.35
N LEU A 191 -17.12 10.92 -0.85
CA LEU A 191 -15.78 11.35 -1.26
C LEU A 191 -15.82 12.30 -2.45
N GLU A 192 -16.64 11.96 -3.45
CA GLU A 192 -16.81 12.73 -4.68
C GLU A 192 -17.21 14.19 -4.41
N LEU A 193 -18.14 14.41 -3.49
CA LEU A 193 -18.57 15.76 -3.09
C LEU A 193 -17.55 16.49 -2.20
N VAL A 194 -16.62 15.80 -1.53
CA VAL A 194 -15.58 16.44 -0.69
C VAL A 194 -14.40 16.91 -1.52
N PHE A 195 -13.81 16.01 -2.31
CA PHE A 195 -12.61 16.31 -3.08
C PHE A 195 -12.90 17.39 -4.12
N CYS A 196 -14.13 17.45 -4.68
CA CYS A 196 -14.53 18.53 -5.58
C CYS A 196 -14.75 19.90 -4.91
N ARG A 197 -15.06 19.99 -3.60
CA ARG A 197 -15.36 21.28 -2.92
C ARG A 197 -14.15 21.94 -2.23
N ARG A 198 -13.04 21.23 -1.99
CA ARG A 198 -11.82 21.82 -1.39
C ARG A 198 -11.05 22.78 -2.32
N ARG A 199 -11.48 22.94 -3.57
CA ARG A 199 -10.67 23.47 -4.69
C ARG A 199 -10.74 24.98 -4.91
N LEU A 200 -11.11 25.77 -3.90
CA LEU A 200 -11.08 27.24 -4.02
C LEU A 200 -9.68 27.78 -3.71
N GLY A 201 -8.86 27.80 -4.76
CA GLY A 201 -7.54 28.46 -4.79
C GLY A 201 -7.05 28.48 -6.23
N ASN A 202 -7.25 29.62 -6.91
CA ASN A 202 -6.89 29.80 -8.33
C ASN A 202 -5.36 29.79 -8.50
N LYS A 203 -4.78 28.61 -8.68
CA LYS A 203 -3.46 28.46 -9.30
C LYS A 203 -3.65 27.69 -10.60
N LYS A 204 -3.67 28.40 -11.72
CA LYS A 204 -3.71 27.79 -13.05
C LYS A 204 -2.35 27.14 -13.29
N THR A 205 -2.34 25.82 -13.45
CA THR A 205 -1.18 25.07 -13.92
C THR A 205 -1.41 24.72 -15.39
N PHE A 206 -0.45 25.10 -16.24
CA PHE A 206 -0.50 24.71 -17.66
C PHE A 206 -0.24 23.20 -17.77
N VAL A 207 -1.12 22.51 -18.48
CA VAL A 207 -0.99 21.07 -18.77
C VAL A 207 0.06 20.92 -19.88
N SER A 208 1.27 20.47 -19.55
CA SER A 208 2.17 19.97 -20.59
C SER A 208 1.63 18.64 -21.10
N GLN A 209 1.39 18.55 -22.40
CA GLN A 209 1.01 17.30 -23.04
C GLN A 209 2.28 16.46 -23.19
N ASN A 210 2.22 15.20 -22.75
CA ASN A 210 3.27 14.17 -22.77
C ASN A 210 4.33 14.23 -21.64
N THR A 211 3.90 13.96 -20.41
CA THR A 211 4.84 13.52 -19.35
C THR A 211 4.99 12.00 -19.47
N SER A 212 6.22 11.47 -19.52
CA SER A 212 6.44 10.01 -19.47
C SER A 212 5.92 9.46 -18.14
N SER A 213 5.50 8.20 -18.11
CA SER A 213 5.03 7.60 -16.85
C SER A 213 6.10 7.63 -15.74
N ILE A 214 7.38 7.49 -16.09
CA ILE A 214 8.52 7.65 -15.18
C ILE A 214 8.55 9.04 -14.56
N ALA A 215 8.42 10.09 -15.38
CA ALA A 215 8.43 11.46 -14.88
C ALA A 215 7.23 11.71 -13.96
N MET A 216 6.03 11.21 -14.31
CA MET A 216 4.85 11.31 -13.46
C MET A 216 5.01 10.53 -12.15
N TYR A 217 5.57 9.33 -12.19
CA TYR A 217 5.83 8.50 -11.02
C TYR A 217 6.81 9.20 -10.08
N ASN A 218 7.97 9.63 -10.58
CA ASN A 218 8.96 10.33 -9.77
C ASN A 218 8.38 11.59 -9.14
N GLN A 219 7.57 12.36 -9.88
CA GLN A 219 6.88 13.53 -9.34
C GLN A 219 5.92 13.14 -8.20
N ALA A 220 5.17 12.03 -8.34
CA ALA A 220 4.24 11.54 -7.33
C ALA A 220 4.96 10.98 -6.11
N PHE A 221 6.08 10.29 -6.32
CA PHE A 221 6.92 9.74 -5.27
C PHE A 221 7.59 10.86 -4.47
N ASP A 222 8.15 11.88 -5.13
CA ASP A 222 8.72 13.06 -4.48
C ASP A 222 7.69 13.82 -3.64
N PHE A 223 6.47 13.95 -4.18
CA PHE A 223 5.37 14.56 -3.43
C PHE A 223 4.96 13.71 -2.22
N TYR A 224 4.90 12.39 -2.38
CA TYR A 224 4.66 11.48 -1.26
C TYR A 224 5.75 11.60 -0.19
N LEU A 225 7.03 11.63 -0.55
CA LEU A 225 8.13 11.89 0.38
C LEU A 225 7.99 13.27 1.06
N LYS A 226 7.53 14.30 0.35
CA LYS A 226 7.24 15.62 0.93
C LYS A 226 6.13 15.54 1.97
N ILE A 227 5.05 14.80 1.73
CA ILE A 227 4.02 14.53 2.73
C ILE A 227 4.66 13.88 3.95
N LEU A 228 5.45 12.82 3.76
CA LEU A 228 6.10 12.11 4.86
C LEU A 228 7.02 13.02 5.69
N LYS A 229 7.82 13.87 5.03
CA LYS A 229 8.70 14.85 5.67
C LYS A 229 7.94 15.89 6.51
N SER A 230 6.72 16.24 6.10
CA SER A 230 5.89 17.22 6.80
C SER A 230 5.17 16.68 8.05
N ARG A 231 5.14 15.36 8.23
CA ARG A 231 4.43 14.72 9.35
C ARG A 231 5.22 14.88 10.66
N LYS A 232 4.49 15.09 11.76
CA LYS A 232 5.06 15.12 13.12
C LYS A 232 5.52 13.74 13.61
N HIS A 233 4.92 12.68 13.07
CA HIS A 233 5.21 11.30 13.44
C HIS A 233 5.49 10.47 12.19
N PRO A 234 6.41 9.48 12.27
CA PRO A 234 6.67 8.54 11.18
C PRO A 234 5.39 7.85 10.70
N LEU A 235 5.41 7.38 9.46
CA LEU A 235 4.35 6.57 8.91
C LEU A 235 4.33 5.20 9.59
N GLN A 236 3.25 4.91 10.28
CA GLN A 236 3.01 3.57 10.82
C GLN A 236 2.37 2.71 9.72
N VAL A 237 3.11 1.73 9.22
CA VAL A 237 2.65 0.81 8.17
C VAL A 237 3.15 -0.60 8.45
N ARG A 238 2.28 -1.62 8.28
CA ARG A 238 2.63 -3.04 8.53
C ARG A 238 3.21 -3.74 7.32
N TYR A 239 2.62 -3.50 6.15
CA TYR A 239 3.14 -3.97 4.88
C TYR A 239 3.32 -2.79 3.94
N LEU A 240 4.57 -2.56 3.55
CA LEU A 240 4.94 -1.57 2.55
C LEU A 240 5.45 -2.28 1.30
N ASN A 241 4.85 -2.01 0.14
CA ASN A 241 5.37 -2.42 -1.15
C ASN A 241 5.50 -1.21 -2.06
N ILE A 242 6.70 -0.98 -2.57
CA ILE A 242 7.04 0.27 -3.23
C ILE A 242 8.04 0.06 -4.37
N SER A 243 7.86 0.80 -5.45
CA SER A 243 8.89 0.94 -6.48
C SER A 243 9.83 2.11 -6.15
N ILE A 244 11.13 1.93 -6.34
CA ILE A 244 12.14 2.98 -6.13
C ILE A 244 13.14 3.00 -7.29
N ASN A 245 13.83 4.13 -7.46
CA ASN A 245 14.84 4.32 -8.50
C ASN A 245 16.30 4.26 -8.00
N GLY A 246 16.53 4.05 -6.70
CA GLY A 246 17.88 3.95 -6.13
C GLY A 246 17.95 4.04 -4.61
N GLN A 247 19.19 4.01 -4.11
CA GLN A 247 19.52 3.99 -2.67
C GLN A 247 18.95 5.21 -1.92
N ASP A 248 19.14 6.42 -2.45
CA ASP A 248 18.75 7.66 -1.77
C ASP A 248 17.24 7.73 -1.50
N GLN A 249 16.42 7.24 -2.44
CA GLN A 249 14.96 7.17 -2.28
C GLN A 249 14.58 6.17 -1.18
N LEU A 250 15.25 5.02 -1.12
CA LEU A 250 15.01 4.01 -0.09
C LEU A 250 15.30 4.56 1.31
N GLU A 251 16.47 5.17 1.48
CA GLU A 251 16.88 5.72 2.78
C GLU A 251 15.95 6.84 3.23
N THR A 252 15.67 7.79 2.34
CA THR A 252 14.75 8.90 2.61
C THR A 252 13.35 8.41 3.00
N LEU A 253 12.87 7.33 2.36
CA LEU A 253 11.59 6.71 2.67
C LEU A 253 11.61 6.04 4.05
N LEU A 254 12.60 5.18 4.30
CA LEU A 254 12.69 4.36 5.52
C LEU A 254 12.94 5.19 6.77
N GLU A 255 13.65 6.32 6.68
CA GLU A 255 13.77 7.30 7.77
C GLU A 255 12.42 7.84 8.25
N ARG A 256 11.39 7.78 7.40
CA ARG A 256 10.05 8.31 7.67
C ARG A 256 9.02 7.23 7.94
N VAL A 257 9.43 5.96 8.06
CA VAL A 257 8.59 4.82 8.41
C VAL A 257 8.90 4.39 9.85
N ASP A 258 7.87 4.06 10.63
CA ASP A 258 8.06 3.56 12.00
C ASP A 258 8.61 2.11 11.98
N PRO A 259 9.84 1.86 12.44
CA PRO A 259 10.43 0.52 12.43
C PRO A 259 9.73 -0.46 13.37
N ARG A 260 8.93 0.02 14.32
CA ARG A 260 8.20 -0.82 15.27
C ARG A 260 6.96 -1.46 14.64
N GLU A 261 6.41 -0.85 13.59
CA GLU A 261 5.17 -1.33 12.96
C GLU A 261 5.41 -2.17 11.70
N LEU A 262 6.52 -1.95 10.99
CA LEU A 262 6.81 -2.60 9.72
C LEU A 262 7.11 -4.10 9.89
N LYS A 263 6.27 -4.94 9.28
CA LYS A 263 6.38 -6.41 9.34
C LYS A 263 6.77 -7.02 8.00
N ARG A 264 6.43 -6.36 6.89
CA ARG A 264 6.72 -6.80 5.53
C ARG A 264 7.17 -5.61 4.69
N LEU A 265 8.26 -5.79 3.97
CA LEU A 265 8.78 -4.80 3.02
C LEU A 265 8.98 -5.48 1.66
N ALA A 266 8.44 -4.89 0.62
CA ALA A 266 8.68 -5.28 -0.75
C ALA A 266 9.20 -4.06 -1.54
N ILE A 267 10.31 -4.25 -2.24
CA ILE A 267 11.00 -3.21 -3.00
C ILE A 267 11.13 -3.73 -4.43
N ASN A 268 10.72 -2.91 -5.40
CA ASN A 268 10.87 -3.22 -6.82
C ASN A 268 11.59 -2.06 -7.51
N GLU A 269 12.31 -2.34 -8.60
CA GLU A 269 12.93 -1.29 -9.40
C GLU A 269 11.86 -0.59 -10.27
N GLU A 270 11.90 0.74 -10.29
CA GLU A 270 11.11 1.56 -11.21
C GLU A 270 11.78 1.57 -12.60
N ARG A 271 11.56 0.54 -13.42
CA ARG A 271 12.02 0.53 -14.83
C ARG A 271 10.98 -0.01 -15.81
N TYR A 272 10.72 0.82 -16.82
CA TYR A 272 10.00 0.50 -18.04
C TYR A 272 10.90 -0.33 -18.95
N ASP A 273 10.33 -1.39 -19.51
CA ASP A 273 10.68 -2.05 -20.77
C ASP A 273 12.18 -2.19 -21.10
N ILE A 274 12.57 -3.44 -21.35
CA ILE A 274 13.93 -3.97 -21.55
C ILE A 274 14.51 -4.44 -20.21
N HIS A 275 14.57 -5.76 -20.02
CA HIS A 275 15.40 -6.37 -18.98
C HIS A 275 16.76 -5.69 -18.97
N PRO A 276 17.08 -4.85 -17.97
CA PRO A 276 18.33 -4.14 -18.00
C PRO A 276 19.44 -5.17 -17.95
N THR A 277 20.45 -5.01 -18.81
CA THR A 277 21.64 -5.86 -18.81
C THR A 277 22.36 -5.78 -17.46
N VAL A 278 22.09 -4.73 -16.67
CA VAL A 278 22.66 -4.47 -15.34
C VAL A 278 21.56 -4.08 -14.34
N LYS A 279 21.37 -4.91 -13.30
CA LYS A 279 20.49 -4.61 -12.17
C LYS A 279 21.09 -3.52 -11.29
N GLY A 280 20.27 -2.60 -10.77
CA GLY A 280 20.72 -1.64 -9.76
C GLY A 280 21.19 -2.35 -8.48
N GLU A 281 22.01 -1.67 -7.68
CA GLU A 281 22.49 -2.18 -6.39
C GLU A 281 21.77 -1.46 -5.23
N LEU A 282 21.42 -2.20 -4.17
CA LEU A 282 20.85 -1.66 -2.95
C LEU A 282 21.60 -2.18 -1.72
N ASN A 283 22.03 -1.26 -0.88
CA ASN A 283 22.47 -1.56 0.48
C ASN A 283 21.25 -1.48 1.42
N LEU A 284 20.98 -2.58 2.12
CA LEU A 284 19.82 -2.74 2.99
C LEU A 284 20.19 -2.76 4.48
N ASP A 285 21.39 -2.30 4.85
CA ASP A 285 21.85 -2.32 6.24
C ASP A 285 21.00 -1.45 7.17
N ILE A 286 20.32 -0.44 6.62
CA ILE A 286 19.31 0.35 7.34
C ILE A 286 18.21 -0.54 7.96
N LEU A 287 17.93 -1.71 7.35
CA LEU A 287 16.93 -2.67 7.84
C LEU A 287 17.33 -3.37 9.15
N LYS A 288 18.59 -3.26 9.59
CA LYS A 288 19.02 -3.70 10.94
C LYS A 288 18.22 -3.01 12.05
N ASN A 289 17.75 -1.79 11.80
CA ASN A 289 16.94 -1.02 12.74
C ASN A 289 15.46 -1.46 12.77
N PHE A 290 15.05 -2.35 11.87
CA PHE A 290 13.67 -2.81 11.72
C PHE A 290 13.48 -4.20 12.36
N GLY A 291 13.60 -4.27 13.68
CA GLY A 291 13.55 -5.54 14.44
C GLY A 291 12.24 -6.34 14.30
N ASN A 292 11.14 -5.69 13.91
CA ASN A 292 9.84 -6.36 13.69
C ASN A 292 9.61 -6.81 12.24
N LEU A 293 10.54 -6.53 11.33
CA LEU A 293 10.48 -6.93 9.93
C LEU A 293 10.66 -8.44 9.80
N LYS A 294 9.63 -9.12 9.31
CA LYS A 294 9.61 -10.59 9.17
C LYS A 294 9.86 -11.05 7.75
N HIS A 295 9.38 -10.29 6.77
CA HIS A 295 9.48 -10.66 5.37
C HIS A 295 10.03 -9.51 4.53
N LEU A 296 11.06 -9.80 3.75
CA LEU A 296 11.66 -8.90 2.79
C LEU A 296 11.58 -9.52 1.40
N LEU A 297 11.05 -8.76 0.45
CA LEU A 297 11.05 -9.09 -0.98
C LEU A 297 11.78 -7.96 -1.72
N VAL A 298 12.80 -8.30 -2.51
CA VAL A 298 13.54 -7.34 -3.33
C VAL A 298 13.58 -7.88 -4.74
N LEU A 299 12.86 -7.21 -5.63
CA LEU A 299 12.81 -7.53 -7.05
C LEU A 299 13.67 -6.53 -7.83
N ASP A 300 14.27 -7.01 -8.91
CA ASP A 300 15.00 -6.20 -9.89
C ASP A 300 16.27 -5.47 -9.39
N PHE A 301 16.66 -5.61 -8.12
CA PHE A 301 17.94 -5.13 -7.56
C PHE A 301 18.90 -6.26 -7.15
N LEU A 302 20.20 -5.93 -7.06
CA LEU A 302 21.25 -6.68 -6.38
C LEU A 302 21.44 -6.15 -4.96
N ILE A 303 21.21 -7.00 -3.97
CA ILE A 303 21.42 -6.69 -2.56
C ILE A 303 22.91 -6.76 -2.25
N THR A 304 23.50 -5.65 -1.83
CA THR A 304 24.93 -5.57 -1.47
C THR A 304 25.19 -5.84 0.00
N SER A 305 24.18 -5.73 0.85
CA SER A 305 24.23 -6.16 2.26
C SER A 305 24.52 -7.65 2.37
N SER A 306 25.31 -8.02 3.38
CA SER A 306 25.54 -9.42 3.71
C SER A 306 24.25 -10.08 4.22
N LEU A 307 24.13 -11.40 4.03
CA LEU A 307 22.98 -12.14 4.55
C LEU A 307 22.97 -12.15 6.08
N GLU A 308 24.16 -12.11 6.70
CA GLU A 308 24.34 -11.95 8.14
C GLU A 308 23.74 -10.65 8.68
N SER A 309 23.94 -9.54 7.95
CA SER A 309 23.40 -8.21 8.26
C SER A 309 21.86 -8.21 8.36
N LEU A 310 21.21 -9.13 7.65
CA LEU A 310 19.75 -9.28 7.56
C LEU A 310 19.23 -10.51 8.32
N SER A 311 20.06 -11.09 9.21
CA SER A 311 19.76 -12.36 9.88
C SER A 311 18.49 -12.36 10.75
N HIS A 312 18.10 -11.19 11.28
CA HIS A 312 16.86 -11.01 12.07
C HIS A 312 15.58 -11.16 11.25
N ILE A 313 15.64 -10.97 9.93
CA ILE A 313 14.49 -11.08 9.04
C ILE A 313 14.24 -12.57 8.78
N LEU A 314 13.02 -13.06 9.03
CA LEU A 314 12.71 -14.50 8.93
C LEU A 314 12.74 -15.03 7.49
N SER A 315 12.24 -14.25 6.53
CA SER A 315 12.11 -14.66 5.13
C SER A 315 12.63 -13.56 4.23
N ILE A 316 13.64 -13.87 3.41
CA ILE A 316 14.20 -12.94 2.44
C ILE A 316 14.11 -13.57 1.06
N LYS A 317 13.43 -12.91 0.14
CA LYS A 317 13.41 -13.26 -1.29
C LYS A 317 14.05 -12.12 -2.07
N GLY A 318 15.14 -12.39 -2.77
CA GLY A 318 15.87 -11.39 -3.52
C GLY A 318 17.14 -11.95 -4.13
N THR A 319 17.84 -11.12 -4.91
CA THR A 319 19.14 -11.48 -5.50
C THR A 319 20.25 -10.77 -4.74
N PHE A 320 21.12 -11.51 -4.06
CA PHE A 320 22.30 -10.97 -3.39
C PHE A 320 23.46 -10.84 -4.39
N LYS A 321 24.26 -9.77 -4.27
CA LYS A 321 25.46 -9.60 -5.08
C LYS A 321 26.49 -10.67 -4.74
N LYS A 322 26.71 -10.92 -3.45
CA LYS A 322 27.62 -11.96 -2.96
C LYS A 322 27.00 -12.73 -1.80
N ILE A 323 27.25 -14.04 -1.76
CA ILE A 323 26.97 -14.90 -0.60
C ILE A 323 28.16 -15.83 -0.30
N THR A 324 28.17 -16.36 0.92
CA THR A 324 29.17 -17.32 1.41
C THR A 324 28.51 -18.58 1.98
N ALA A 325 29.27 -19.67 2.07
CA ALA A 325 28.79 -20.95 2.61
C ALA A 325 28.49 -20.83 4.10
N THR A 326 29.26 -20.01 4.83
CA THR A 326 29.04 -19.69 6.23
C THR A 326 27.73 -18.98 6.49
N GLU A 327 27.34 -18.04 5.63
CA GLU A 327 26.04 -17.36 5.75
C GLU A 327 24.87 -18.31 5.51
N ILE A 328 24.99 -19.20 4.52
CA ILE A 328 23.98 -20.22 4.22
C ILE A 328 23.85 -21.23 5.37
N LEU A 329 24.97 -21.64 5.99
CA LEU A 329 24.93 -22.46 7.21
C LEU A 329 24.25 -21.72 8.36
N ALA A 330 24.64 -20.48 8.65
CA ALA A 330 24.01 -19.69 9.72
C ALA A 330 22.49 -19.58 9.52
N ARG A 331 22.07 -19.40 8.26
CA ARG A 331 20.66 -19.36 7.88
C ARG A 331 19.95 -20.70 8.09
N LYS A 332 20.58 -21.82 7.72
CA LYS A 332 20.06 -23.17 8.02
C LYS A 332 19.84 -23.35 9.53
N GLU A 333 20.81 -22.95 10.35
CA GLU A 333 20.74 -23.11 11.81
C GLU A 333 19.65 -22.26 12.48
N THR A 334 19.38 -21.05 11.98
CA THR A 334 18.23 -20.26 12.47
C THR A 334 16.90 -20.92 12.11
N HIS A 335 16.81 -21.58 10.96
CA HIS A 335 15.60 -22.24 10.49
C HIS A 335 15.25 -23.55 11.19
N LEU A 336 16.24 -24.31 11.65
CA LEU A 336 15.99 -25.48 12.51
C LEU A 336 15.27 -25.11 13.81
N LYS A 337 15.35 -23.84 14.24
CA LYS A 337 14.71 -23.34 15.48
C LYS A 337 13.33 -22.74 15.25
N SER A 338 13.06 -22.14 14.09
CA SER A 338 11.74 -21.60 13.76
C SER A 338 11.51 -21.57 12.25
N TRP A 339 10.85 -22.60 11.71
CA TRP A 339 10.43 -22.62 10.31
C TRP A 339 9.06 -22.00 10.11
N TYR A 340 8.87 -21.28 9.01
CA TYR A 340 7.60 -20.65 8.68
C TYR A 340 7.16 -20.87 7.22
N CYS A 341 8.05 -20.77 6.22
CA CYS A 341 7.70 -20.93 4.80
C CYS A 341 8.93 -21.23 3.94
N ASP A 342 8.71 -21.85 2.78
CA ASP A 342 9.71 -22.03 1.72
C ASP A 342 10.11 -20.70 1.09
N TYR A 343 11.41 -20.54 0.81
CA TYR A 343 11.90 -19.37 0.10
C TYR A 343 13.23 -19.64 -0.62
N VAL A 344 13.54 -18.74 -1.56
CA VAL A 344 14.68 -18.84 -2.46
C VAL A 344 15.52 -17.58 -2.33
N ILE A 345 16.81 -17.77 -2.06
CA ILE A 345 17.84 -16.74 -2.13
C ILE A 345 18.53 -16.89 -3.48
N LYS A 346 18.43 -15.87 -4.34
CA LYS A 346 19.21 -15.80 -5.58
C LYS A 346 20.53 -15.10 -5.28
N TYR A 347 21.57 -15.38 -6.06
CA TYR A 347 22.86 -14.72 -5.92
C TYR A 347 23.54 -14.48 -7.27
N ASP A 348 24.42 -13.50 -7.34
CA ASP A 348 25.30 -13.29 -8.49
C ASP A 348 26.64 -14.03 -8.31
N GLU A 349 27.33 -13.79 -7.19
CA GLU A 349 28.59 -14.45 -6.82
C GLU A 349 28.42 -15.32 -5.55
N PHE A 350 28.93 -16.55 -5.60
CA PHE A 350 29.04 -17.43 -4.42
C PHE A 350 30.50 -17.79 -4.23
N THR A 351 31.16 -17.05 -3.36
CA THR A 351 32.63 -17.01 -3.22
C THR A 351 33.26 -18.35 -2.85
N ASP A 352 32.67 -19.10 -1.93
CA ASP A 352 33.22 -20.33 -1.37
C ASP A 352 32.24 -21.51 -1.45
N LYS A 353 31.50 -21.59 -2.57
CA LYS A 353 30.46 -22.62 -2.82
C LYS A 353 30.91 -24.06 -2.55
N SER A 354 32.17 -24.40 -2.85
CA SER A 354 32.70 -25.76 -2.64
C SER A 354 32.68 -26.19 -1.17
N ARG A 355 32.80 -25.25 -0.24
CA ARG A 355 32.79 -25.52 1.21
C ARG A 355 31.43 -25.98 1.72
N LEU A 356 30.33 -25.78 0.98
CA LEU A 356 29.02 -26.30 1.39
C LEU A 356 29.03 -27.82 1.58
N SER A 357 29.71 -28.57 0.71
CA SER A 357 29.80 -30.03 0.84
C SER A 357 30.63 -30.45 2.07
N GLU A 358 31.63 -29.65 2.46
CA GLU A 358 32.39 -29.87 3.69
C GLU A 358 31.54 -29.58 4.93
N MET A 359 30.70 -28.55 4.87
CA MET A 359 29.89 -28.07 5.99
C MET A 359 28.60 -28.86 6.20
N PHE A 360 27.95 -29.29 5.12
CA PHE A 360 26.67 -30.01 5.13
C PHE A 360 26.81 -31.52 4.97
N GLY A 361 28.01 -31.99 4.62
CA GLY A 361 28.26 -33.39 4.25
C GLY A 361 27.84 -33.69 2.81
N THR A 362 27.83 -34.98 2.46
CA THR A 362 27.49 -35.44 1.11
C THR A 362 26.02 -35.17 0.80
N PRO A 363 25.69 -34.52 -0.32
CA PRO A 363 24.30 -34.29 -0.71
C PRO A 363 23.58 -35.62 -0.97
N SER A 364 22.32 -35.68 -0.54
CA SER A 364 21.43 -36.84 -0.71
C SER A 364 21.09 -37.14 -2.18
N HIS A 365 21.02 -36.09 -3.01
CA HIS A 365 20.83 -36.21 -4.45
C HIS A 365 21.35 -34.94 -5.14
N GLN A 366 22.41 -35.08 -5.96
CA GLN A 366 23.08 -34.00 -6.70
C GLN A 366 23.51 -32.82 -5.81
N THR A 367 22.64 -31.83 -5.62
CA THR A 367 22.89 -30.58 -4.90
C THR A 367 21.84 -30.31 -3.81
N ALA A 368 21.21 -31.38 -3.31
CA ALA A 368 20.20 -31.34 -2.27
C ALA A 368 20.67 -31.98 -0.96
N TRP A 369 20.55 -31.24 0.13
CA TRP A 369 20.77 -31.72 1.50
C TRP A 369 19.45 -31.77 2.25
N LYS A 370 19.29 -32.79 3.10
CA LYS A 370 18.14 -32.93 3.99
C LYS A 370 18.65 -33.01 5.42
N PHE A 371 18.01 -32.28 6.31
CA PHE A 371 18.37 -32.22 7.73
C PHE A 371 17.13 -32.49 8.58
N ASP A 372 17.26 -33.39 9.54
CA ASP A 372 16.18 -33.69 10.47
C ASP A 372 15.95 -32.50 11.40
N ILE A 373 14.68 -32.16 11.65
CA ILE A 373 14.31 -31.11 12.58
C ILE A 373 14.01 -31.76 13.93
N PRO A 374 14.65 -31.31 15.04
CA PRO A 374 14.38 -31.89 16.35
C PRO A 374 12.89 -31.86 16.70
N ASN A 375 12.35 -33.00 17.13
CA ASN A 375 10.94 -33.17 17.51
C ASN A 375 9.91 -32.94 16.38
N SER A 376 10.29 -33.19 15.13
CA SER A 376 9.41 -33.05 13.96
C SER A 376 9.61 -34.22 13.00
N GLU A 377 8.52 -34.72 12.40
CA GLU A 377 8.57 -35.72 11.32
C GLU A 377 8.95 -35.11 9.95
N LYS A 378 9.04 -33.78 9.89
CA LYS A 378 9.44 -33.03 8.71
C LYS A 378 10.94 -32.72 8.72
N ASN A 379 11.51 -32.59 7.53
CA ASN A 379 12.94 -32.36 7.34
C ASN A 379 13.18 -31.04 6.60
N LEU A 380 14.21 -30.31 7.01
CA LEU A 380 14.66 -29.14 6.26
C LEU A 380 15.45 -29.58 5.03
N GLY A 381 14.93 -29.29 3.84
CA GLY A 381 15.64 -29.41 2.58
C GLY A 381 16.36 -28.12 2.21
N VAL A 382 17.65 -28.21 1.88
CA VAL A 382 18.43 -27.12 1.28
C VAL A 382 18.88 -27.56 -0.11
N PHE A 383 18.47 -26.82 -1.13
CA PHE A 383 18.72 -27.14 -2.53
C PHE A 383 19.51 -26.03 -3.19
N LEU A 384 20.65 -26.38 -3.78
CA LEU A 384 21.43 -25.46 -4.59
C LEU A 384 21.09 -25.67 -6.07
N TRP A 385 20.37 -24.74 -6.67
CA TRP A 385 19.95 -24.83 -8.06
C TRP A 385 21.01 -24.27 -9.02
N LEU A 386 21.04 -24.81 -10.24
CA LEU A 386 21.92 -24.33 -11.33
C LEU A 386 21.64 -22.87 -11.72
N SER A 387 20.41 -22.39 -11.46
CA SER A 387 19.96 -21.02 -11.71
C SER A 387 20.51 -19.98 -10.71
N ARG A 388 21.67 -20.24 -10.11
CA ARG A 388 22.30 -19.41 -9.05
C ARG A 388 21.35 -19.06 -7.92
N SER A 389 20.76 -20.10 -7.33
CA SER A 389 19.85 -19.92 -6.19
C SER A 389 19.97 -21.03 -5.16
N VAL A 390 19.70 -20.67 -3.91
CA VAL A 390 19.58 -21.57 -2.77
C VAL A 390 18.13 -21.56 -2.32
N MET A 391 17.46 -22.71 -2.40
CA MET A 391 16.11 -22.89 -1.89
C MET A 391 16.17 -23.59 -0.53
N PHE A 392 15.37 -23.08 0.41
CA PHE A 392 15.07 -23.76 1.67
C PHE A 392 13.61 -24.19 1.62
N THR A 393 13.32 -25.45 1.95
CA THR A 393 11.96 -26.05 1.94
C THR A 393 11.81 -27.09 3.05
N MET A 394 10.58 -27.42 3.45
CA MET A 394 10.29 -28.37 4.55
C MET A 394 9.40 -29.53 4.14
#